data_AF-A0A6P0TPE0-F1
#
_entry.id   AF-A0A6P0TPE0-F1
#
_cell.length_a   1.000
_cell.length_b   1.000
_cell.length_c   1.000
_cell.angle_alpha   90.00
_cell.angle_beta   90.00
_cell.angle_gamma   90.00
#
_symmetry.space_group_name_H-M   'P 1'
#
loop_
_entity.id
_entity.type
_entity.pdbx_description
1 polymer ?
#
loop_
_entity_poly.entity_id
_entity_poly.type
_entity_poly.pdbx_seq_one_letter_code
_entity_poly.pdbx_strand_id
1 'polypeptide(L)' 'MVEKAYKFRFYPTPEQESLLRRTLGCVRLIYNKALA' A
#
# COMPACT_ATOMS: atom_id res chain seq x y z
N MET A 1 -13.09 15.59 11.57
CA MET A 1 -13.11 14.98 10.22
C MET A 1 -13.57 13.54 10.36
N VAL A 2 -14.40 13.03 9.46
CA VAL A 2 -14.82 11.62 9.49
C VAL A 2 -13.87 10.83 8.59
N GLU A 3 -13.08 9.94 9.19
CA GLU A 3 -12.23 9.03 8.45
C GLU A 3 -13.06 7.83 7.97
N LYS A 4 -13.04 7.57 6.65
CA LYS A 4 -13.70 6.41 6.05
C LYS A 4 -12.65 5.38 5.67
N ALA A 5 -12.79 4.17 6.18
CA ALA A 5 -12.01 3.02 5.77
C ALA A 5 -12.85 2.12 4.85
N TYR A 6 -12.23 1.59 3.79
CA TYR A 6 -12.86 0.68 2.84
C TYR A 6 -12.18 -0.67 2.87
N LYS A 7 -12.99 -1.75 2.86
CA LYS A 7 -12.51 -3.13 2.75
C LYS A 7 -13.13 -3.77 1.52
N PHE A 8 -12.31 -4.17 0.55
CA PHE A 8 -12.75 -4.84 -0.67
C PHE A 8 -11.73 -5.89 -1.09
N ARG A 9 -12.18 -6.87 -1.90
CA ARG A 9 -11.29 -7.83 -2.53
C ARG A 9 -10.74 -7.22 -3.81
N PHE A 10 -9.42 -7.22 -3.94
CA PHE A 10 -8.71 -6.69 -5.10
C PHE A 10 -7.98 -7.82 -5.81
N TYR A 11 -8.15 -7.90 -7.13
CA TYR A 11 -7.54 -8.93 -7.99
C TYR A 11 -6.71 -8.23 -9.08
N PRO A 12 -5.45 -7.89 -8.79
CA PRO A 12 -4.60 -7.16 -9.73
C PRO A 12 -4.20 -8.03 -10.93
N THR A 13 -3.97 -7.35 -12.05
CA THR A 13 -3.16 -7.88 -13.15
C THR A 13 -1.68 -7.97 -12.74
N PRO A 14 -0.87 -8.80 -13.39
CA PRO A 14 0.57 -8.90 -13.11
C PRO A 14 1.30 -7.54 -13.13
N GLU A 15 0.94 -6.66 -14.06
CA GLU A 15 1.52 -5.32 -14.21
C GLU A 15 1.17 -4.43 -13.01
N GLN A 16 -0.09 -4.48 -12.57
CA GLN A 16 -0.55 -3.74 -11.39
C GLN A 16 0.13 -4.24 -10.12
N GLU A 17 0.35 -5.56 -9.99
CA GLU A 17 1.05 -6.13 -8.85
C GLU A 17 2.49 -5.63 -8.76
N SER A 18 3.21 -5.59 -9.89
CA SER A 18 4.56 -5.03 -9.98
C SER A 18 4.60 -3.56 -9.53
N LEU A 19 3.65 -2.75 -10.00
CA LEU A 19 3.54 -1.34 -9.61
C LEU A 19 3.28 -1.19 -8.10
N LEU A 20 2.33 -1.96 -7.56
CA LEU A 20 1.97 -1.91 -6.13
C LEU A 20 3.13 -2.31 -5.23
N ARG A 21 3.90 -3.34 -5.59
CA ARG A 21 5.07 -3.76 -4.81
C ARG A 21 6.13 -2.66 -4.75
N ARG A 22 6.38 -1.96 -5.86
CA ARG A 22 7.34 -0.83 -5.89
C ARG A 22 6.88 0.33 -5.01
N THR A 23 5.61 0.70 -5.07
CA THR A 23 5.07 1.84 -4.35
C THR A 23 4.85 1.54 -2.86
N LEU A 24 4.11 0.48 -2.54
CA LEU A 24 3.78 0.14 -1.14
C LEU A 24 4.98 -0.41 -0.37
N GLY A 25 5.92 -1.08 -1.05
CA GLY A 25 7.16 -1.55 -0.45
C GLY A 25 8.01 -0.40 0.08
N CYS A 26 8.21 0.65 -0.72
CA CYS A 26 8.95 1.85 -0.31
C CYS A 26 8.26 2.57 0.85
N VAL A 27 6.94 2.80 0.76
CA VAL A 27 6.16 3.47 1.81
C VAL A 27 6.24 2.73 3.14
N ARG A 28 6.13 1.40 3.13
CA ARG A 28 6.23 0.58 4.35
C ARG A 28 7.60 0.68 5.01
N LEU A 29 8.67 0.69 4.22
CA LEU A 29 10.04 0.83 4.75
C LEU A 29 10.23 2.19 5.43
N ILE A 30 9.80 3.28 4.79
CA ILE A 30 9.93 4.63 5.35
C ILE A 30 9.06 4.81 6.59
N TYR A 31 7.80 4.34 6.56
CA TYR A 31 6.92 4.39 7.73
C TYR A 31 7.53 3.70 8.94
N ASN A 32 8.05 2.48 8.76
CA ASN A 32 8.70 1.74 9.84
C ASN A 32 9.95 2.44 10.38
N LYS A 33 10.73 3.09 9.50
CA LYS A 33 11.90 3.90 9.91
C LYS A 33 11.51 5.16 10.66
N ALA A 34 10.38 5.79 10.32
CA ALA A 34 9.91 7.01 10.97
C ALA A 34 9.24 6.75 12.34
N LEU A 35 8.76 5.53 12.57
CA LEU A 35 8.11 5.12 13.81
C LEU A 35 9.10 4.60 14.87
N ALA A 36 10.31 4.21 14.45
CA ALA A 36 11.40 3.73 15.31
C ALA A 36 12.28 4.89 15.79
#